data_AF-A0A3M1B0D2-F1
#
_entry.id   AF-A0A3M1B0D2-F1
#
_cell.length_a   1.000
_cell.length_b   1.000
_cell.length_c   1.000
_cell.angle_alpha   90.00
_cell.angle_beta   90.00
_cell.angle_gamma   90.00
#
_symmetry.space_group_name_H-M   'P 1'
#
loop_
_entity.id
_entity.type
_entity.pdbx_description
1 polymer ?
#
loop_
_entity_poly.entity_id
_entity_poly.type
_entity_poly.pdbx_seq_one_letter_code
_entity_poly.pdbx_strand_id
1 'polypeptide(L)' 'MNIHPEIGKSSTLPASFYREPAIFEQVKEKVFASSWLYMADRTALDGLNNAHPFTLLPGVLN' A
#
# COMPACT_ATOMS: atom_id res chain seq x y z
N MET A 1 6.78 -16.89 8.06
CA MET A 1 7.11 -16.61 6.65
C MET A 1 8.44 -17.26 6.34
N ASN A 2 8.57 -17.97 5.22
CA ASN A 2 9.84 -18.48 4.74
C ASN A 2 10.15 -17.77 3.41
N ILE A 3 11.12 -16.86 3.42
CA ILE A 3 11.54 -16.11 2.24
C ILE A 3 12.94 -16.60 1.89
N HIS A 4 13.08 -17.24 0.73
CA HIS A 4 14.37 -17.73 0.27
C HIS A 4 15.23 -16.54 -0.21
N PRO A 5 16.49 -16.39 0.26
CA PRO A 5 17.34 -15.26 -0.11
C PRO A 5 17.76 -15.29 -1.59
N GLU A 6 17.94 -16.47 -2.17
CA GLU A 6 18.14 -16.60 -3.62
C GLU A 6 16.80 -16.48 -4.37
N ILE A 7 16.68 -15.46 -5.22
CA ILE A 7 15.44 -15.19 -5.95
C ILE A 7 15.02 -16.31 -6.91
N GLY A 8 15.97 -17.05 -7.47
CA GLY A 8 15.69 -18.20 -8.35
C GLY A 8 15.05 -19.40 -7.64
N LYS A 9 15.06 -19.42 -6.30
CA LYS A 9 14.41 -20.43 -5.45
C LYS A 9 13.21 -19.86 -4.69
N SER A 10 12.82 -18.62 -4.99
CA SER A 10 11.69 -17.98 -4.33
C SER A 10 10.36 -18.61 -4.79
N SER A 11 9.35 -18.49 -3.94
CA SER A 11 7.98 -18.90 -4.22
C SER A 11 7.03 -17.80 -3.75
N THR A 12 5.76 -17.94 -4.13
CA THR A 12 4.71 -17.06 -3.59
C THR A 12 4.62 -17.21 -2.08
N LEU A 13 4.15 -16.16 -1.42
CA LEU A 13 3.93 -16.20 0.02
C LEU A 13 2.86 -17.25 0.37
N PRO A 14 2.90 -17.83 1.59
CA PRO A 14 1.86 -18.76 2.04
C PRO A 14 0.45 -18.15 1.88
N ALA A 15 -0.54 -18.98 1.57
CA ALA A 15 -1.92 -18.54 1.34
C ALA A 15 -2.51 -17.69 2.49
N SER A 16 -2.07 -17.93 3.72
CA SER A 16 -2.46 -17.15 4.89
C SER A 16 -2.13 -15.66 4.76
N PHE A 17 -1.01 -15.30 4.12
CA PHE A 17 -0.65 -13.90 3.91
C PHE A 17 -1.74 -13.10 3.20
N TYR A 18 -2.43 -13.74 2.25
CA TYR A 18 -3.48 -13.11 1.45
C TYR A 18 -4.88 -13.23 2.06
N ARG A 19 -5.07 -14.05 3.10
CA ARG A 19 -6.40 -14.41 3.63
C ARG A 19 -6.61 -14.05 5.09
N GLU A 20 -5.55 -13.97 5.89
CA GLU A 20 -5.66 -13.68 7.32
C GLU A 20 -5.87 -12.17 7.54
N PRO A 21 -7.01 -11.75 8.12
CA PRO A 21 -7.27 -10.33 8.36
C PRO A 21 -6.21 -9.67 9.25
N ALA A 22 -5.67 -10.41 10.23
CA ALA A 22 -4.62 -9.92 11.12
C ALA A 22 -3.29 -9.60 10.40
N ILE A 23 -3.02 -10.25 9.26
CA ILE A 23 -1.85 -9.92 8.44
C ILE A 23 -2.12 -8.64 7.64
N PHE A 24 -3.32 -8.50 7.08
CA PHE A 24 -3.71 -7.27 6.38
C PHE A 24 -3.60 -6.04 7.28
N GLU A 25 -4.10 -6.10 8.51
CA GLU A 25 -3.98 -5.00 9.50
C GLU A 25 -2.52 -4.64 9.79
N GLN A 26 -1.62 -5.63 9.85
CA GLN A 26 -0.20 -5.34 10.04
C GLN A 26 0.43 -4.66 8.81
N VAL A 27 0.06 -5.07 7.60
CA VAL A 27 0.55 -4.46 6.36
C VAL A 27 0.03 -3.03 6.22
N LYS A 28 -1.23 -2.79 6.60
CA LYS A 28 -1.85 -1.47 6.69
C LYS A 28 -0.99 -0.48 7.48
N GLU A 29 -0.60 -0.85 8.70
CA GLU A 29 0.18 0.00 9.59
C GLU A 29 1.66 0.08 9.22
N LYS A 30 2.30 -1.06 8.89
CA LYS A 30 3.76 -1.13 8.73
C LYS A 30 4.26 -0.86 7.32
N VAL A 31 3.37 -0.85 6.33
CA VAL A 31 3.71 -0.64 4.93
C VAL A 31 2.96 0.55 4.40
N PHE A 32 1.63 0.50 4.33
CA PHE A 32 0.86 1.56 3.67
C PHE A 32 0.96 2.90 4.41
N ALA A 33 0.71 2.92 5.72
CA ALA A 33 0.77 4.16 6.51
C ALA A 33 2.17 4.78 6.60
N SER A 34 3.22 3.98 6.42
CA SER A 34 4.62 4.42 6.53
C SER A 34 5.33 4.63 5.18
N SER A 35 4.63 4.47 4.06
CA SER A 35 5.22 4.59 2.72
C SER A 35 4.93 5.92 2.05
N TRP A 36 5.81 6.32 1.14
CA TRP A 36 5.49 7.33 0.15
C TRP A 36 4.51 6.74 -0.87
N LEU A 37 3.26 7.16 -0.79
CA LEU A 37 2.20 6.72 -1.70
C LEU A 37 2.04 7.74 -2.83
N TYR A 38 1.98 7.24 -4.06
CA TYR A 38 1.62 8.07 -5.19
C TYR A 38 0.18 8.55 -5.05
N MET A 39 -0.05 9.86 -5.12
CA MET A 39 -1.36 10.48 -4.91
C MET A 39 -2.02 10.91 -6.23
N ALA A 40 -1.33 11.75 -7.00
CA ALA A 40 -1.80 12.25 -8.29
C ALA A 40 -0.62 12.80 -9.09
N ASP A 41 -0.83 12.99 -10.39
CA ASP A 41 0.10 13.73 -11.22
C ASP A 41 -0.10 15.25 -11.05
N ARG A 42 0.81 16.04 -11.61
CA ARG A 42 0.79 17.50 -11.45
C ARG A 42 -0.47 18.16 -12.01
N THR A 43 -1.06 17.60 -13.06
CA THR A 43 -2.23 18.18 -13.73
C THR A 43 -3.47 18.19 -12.85
N ALA A 44 -3.50 17.37 -11.79
CA ALA A 44 -4.54 17.41 -10.76
C ALA A 44 -4.63 18.75 -10.00
N LEU A 45 -3.65 19.63 -10.16
CA LEU A 45 -3.57 20.96 -9.53
C LEU A 45 -3.48 22.10 -10.56
N ASP A 46 -3.89 21.90 -11.82
CA ASP A 46 -3.84 22.93 -12.88
C ASP A 46 -4.90 24.03 -12.72
N GLY A 47 -4.50 25.31 -12.81
CA GLY A 47 -5.40 26.48 -12.61
C GLY A 47 -5.02 27.41 -11.44
N LEU A 48 -5.87 28.41 -11.17
CA LEU A 48 -5.70 29.36 -10.04
C LEU A 48 -6.50 28.89 -8.82
N ASN A 49 -5.89 28.95 -7.64
CA ASN A 49 -6.49 28.59 -6.33
C ASN A 49 -6.93 27.11 -6.22
N ASN A 50 -6.05 26.17 -6.55
CA ASN A 50 -6.41 24.75 -6.59
C ASN A 50 -6.13 23.98 -5.31
N ALA A 51 -7.03 23.04 -5.03
CA ALA A 51 -6.88 21.98 -4.05
C ALA A 51 -7.49 20.69 -4.62
N HIS A 52 -6.91 19.55 -4.29
CA HIS A 52 -7.41 18.23 -4.69
C HIS A 52 -7.69 17.38 -3.44
N PRO A 53 -8.83 17.56 -2.77
CA PRO A 53 -9.20 16.75 -1.61
C PRO A 53 -9.57 15.34 -2.06
N PHE A 54 -8.98 14.32 -1.44
CA PHE A 54 -9.31 12.93 -1.70
C PHE A 54 -9.06 12.08 -0.45
N THR A 55 -9.67 10.89 -0.39
CA THR A 55 -9.38 9.88 0.63
C THR A 55 -8.30 8.94 0.11
N LEU A 56 -7.14 8.93 0.76
CA LEU A 56 -6.04 8.02 0.43
C LEU A 56 -6.38 6.60 0.88
N LEU A 57 -6.37 5.63 -0.05
CA LEU A 57 -6.71 4.22 0.20
C LEU A 57 -8.01 4.04 1.04
N PRO A 58 -9.19 4.33 0.46
CA PRO A 58 -10.46 4.25 1.19
C PRO A 58 -10.72 2.88 1.81
N GLY A 59 -11.09 2.86 3.09
CA GLY A 59 -11.29 1.62 3.86
C GLY A 59 -10.00 0.97 4.35
N VAL A 60 -8.84 1.57 4.09
CA VAL A 60 -7.52 1.09 4.50
C VAL A 60 -6.84 2.12 5.40
N LEU A 61 -6.74 3.37 4.96
CA LEU A 61 -6.20 4.46 5.79
C LEU A 61 -7.32 5.40 6.24
N ASN A 62 -7.21 5.89 7.48
CA ASN A 62 -8.13 6.85 8.10
C ASN A 62 -7.43 8.20 8.30
#